data_AF-A0A660TME5-F1
#
_entry.id   AF-A0A660TME5-F1
#
_cell.length_a   1.000
_cell.length_b   1.000
_cell.length_c   1.000
_cell.angle_alpha   90.00
_cell.angle_beta   90.00
_cell.angle_gamma   90.00
#
_symmetry.space_group_name_H-M   'P 1'
#
loop_
_entity.id
_entity.type
_entity.pdbx_description
1 polymer ?
#
loop_
_entity_poly.entity_id
_entity_poly.type
_entity_poly.pdbx_seq_one_letter_code
_entity_poly.pdbx_strand_id
1 'polypeptide(L)'
;MAIRNDFTIDWDVSPRVIIVDSPSVECTMQDLLDTLRNEEAKFANMDNPPIVDASGKEPLGGGTKVGITVALQNAVIGFETRSGPDWISCGLTGGNLVAFDTDGISAIVPVYPTAYVSIAKTSSSSATLQEQDALNYASYQNSVWVDPGSGNTGTLYPVGNREHPVNNIQDAVTIANENGFSNLQILNDITLSTGDNVEDFALIGVNTGRTMITIETGADTLNCEISEATIEGVLDGGSQLVDCVINELNYVNGQVHQCMLNGPITLGGGAVAHFTDCYSGIPGLGTPTIDMGGSGQALALRGYNGGIKLTNKTGTDSVSIDLASGQIKLASTITNGTIVCRGVGTITEDFSAGATIVNQMLNIGTITDTVWAYERV
;
A
#
# COMPACT_ATOMS: atom_id res chain seq x y z
N MET A 1 20.31 1.22 46.01
CA MET A 1 20.17 -0.23 46.27
C MET A 1 20.20 -0.35 47.77
N ALA A 2 19.02 -0.33 48.40
CA ALA A 2 18.88 -0.36 49.84
C ALA A 2 17.94 -1.51 50.20
N ILE A 3 18.46 -2.50 50.93
CA ILE A 3 17.62 -3.48 51.61
C ILE A 3 16.87 -2.71 52.70
N ARG A 4 15.55 -2.74 52.61
CA ARG A 4 14.67 -2.02 53.50
C ARG A 4 14.25 -2.89 54.68
N ASN A 5 14.16 -2.29 55.86
CA ASN A 5 13.79 -2.98 57.10
C ASN A 5 12.33 -2.72 57.52
N ASP A 6 11.58 -1.97 56.70
CA ASP A 6 10.19 -1.59 56.93
C ASP A 6 9.24 -2.41 56.04
N PHE A 7 9.59 -3.69 55.81
CA PHE A 7 8.79 -4.64 55.07
C PHE A 7 8.39 -5.79 55.99
N THR A 8 7.09 -6.01 56.09
CA THR A 8 6.51 -7.18 56.76
C THR A 8 5.83 -8.05 55.71
N ILE A 9 6.17 -9.35 55.68
CA ILE A 9 5.59 -10.30 54.72
C ILE A 9 4.83 -11.36 55.50
N ASP A 10 3.55 -11.51 55.20
CA ASP A 10 2.74 -12.62 55.67
C ASP A 10 2.86 -13.79 54.68
N TRP A 11 3.61 -14.82 55.10
CA TRP A 11 3.89 -16.02 54.30
C TRP A 11 2.78 -17.08 54.42
N ASP A 12 1.86 -16.95 55.38
CA ASP A 12 0.84 -17.95 55.69
C ASP A 12 -0.46 -17.75 54.87
N VAL A 13 -0.56 -16.63 54.14
CA VAL A 13 -1.72 -16.27 53.30
C VAL A 13 -1.43 -16.41 51.80
N SER A 14 -2.47 -16.66 51.00
CA SER A 14 -2.41 -16.79 49.54
C SER A 14 -3.51 -15.94 48.90
N PRO A 15 -3.18 -14.90 48.10
CA PRO A 15 -1.84 -14.37 47.83
C PRO A 15 -1.15 -13.84 49.08
N ARG A 16 0.18 -13.96 49.14
CA ARG A 16 1.02 -13.43 50.23
C ARG A 16 0.90 -11.92 50.29
N VAL A 17 0.84 -11.37 51.50
CA VAL A 17 0.65 -9.92 51.68
C VAL A 17 1.95 -9.29 52.14
N ILE A 18 2.48 -8.38 51.33
CA ILE A 18 3.66 -7.57 51.63
C ILE A 18 3.17 -6.21 52.12
N ILE A 19 3.50 -5.83 53.35
CA ILE A 19 3.15 -4.54 53.95
C ILE A 19 4.41 -3.69 54.12
N VAL A 20 4.35 -2.46 53.61
CA VAL A 20 5.34 -1.42 53.89
C VAL A 20 4.94 -0.68 55.16
N ASP A 21 5.76 -0.76 56.20
CA ASP A 21 5.45 -0.25 57.53
C ASP A 21 5.45 1.29 57.58
N SER A 22 4.71 1.84 58.55
CA SER A 22 4.79 3.26 58.92
C SER A 22 6.19 3.62 59.41
N PRO A 23 6.75 4.79 59.04
CA PRO A 23 6.12 5.96 58.41
C PRO A 23 6.31 6.05 56.89
N SER A 24 6.77 5.01 56.21
CA SER A 24 7.18 5.10 54.81
C SER A 24 6.01 5.35 53.85
N VAL A 25 6.21 6.27 52.91
CA VAL A 25 5.18 6.67 51.92
C VAL A 25 5.62 6.44 50.47
N GLU A 26 6.84 5.97 50.25
CA GLU A 26 7.35 5.65 48.91
C GLU A 26 8.08 4.32 48.93
N CYS A 27 8.02 3.61 47.81
CA CYS A 27 8.78 2.40 47.56
C CYS A 27 9.15 2.33 46.07
N THR A 28 10.46 2.23 45.78
CA THR A 28 10.93 2.05 44.41
C THR A 28 10.91 0.57 44.04
N MET A 29 10.67 0.24 42.77
CA MET A 29 10.69 -1.15 42.28
C MET A 29 12.03 -1.83 42.53
N GLN A 30 13.13 -1.07 42.52
CA GLN A 30 14.45 -1.60 42.85
C GLN A 30 14.53 -2.01 44.33
N ASP A 31 14.12 -1.13 45.24
CA ASP A 31 14.17 -1.43 46.68
C ASP A 31 13.20 -2.57 47.03
N LEU A 32 12.05 -2.64 46.36
CA LEU A 32 11.12 -3.76 46.47
C LEU A 32 11.78 -5.09 46.09
N LEU A 33 12.38 -5.16 44.91
CA LEU A 33 13.05 -6.37 44.44
C LEU A 33 14.18 -6.80 45.38
N ASP A 34 15.06 -5.87 45.75
CA ASP A 34 16.23 -6.18 46.57
C ASP A 34 15.82 -6.67 47.97
N THR A 35 14.80 -6.04 48.55
CA THR A 35 14.29 -6.41 49.88
C THR A 35 13.63 -7.78 49.85
N LEU A 36 12.78 -8.06 48.86
CA LEU A 36 12.11 -9.36 48.73
C LEU A 36 13.10 -10.50 48.46
N ARG A 37 14.11 -10.28 47.59
CA ARG A 37 15.18 -11.26 47.35
C ARG A 37 16.01 -11.52 48.61
N ASN A 38 16.25 -10.50 49.43
CA ASN A 38 16.94 -10.67 50.69
C ASN A 38 16.11 -11.47 51.70
N GLU A 39 14.79 -11.26 51.77
CA GLU A 39 13.91 -12.07 52.63
C GLU A 39 13.80 -13.53 52.15
N GLU A 40 13.70 -13.77 50.84
CA GLU A 40 13.75 -15.13 50.27
C GLU A 40 15.04 -15.88 50.65
N ALA A 41 16.18 -15.19 50.65
CA ALA A 41 17.48 -15.78 50.95
C ALA A 41 17.66 -16.22 52.41
N LYS A 42 16.79 -15.77 53.34
CA LYS A 42 16.85 -16.18 54.76
C LYS A 42 16.37 -17.61 54.98
N PHE A 43 15.61 -18.20 54.05
CA PHE A 43 15.11 -19.56 54.17
C PHE A 43 16.17 -20.58 53.73
N ALA A 44 16.65 -21.41 54.68
CA ALA A 44 17.79 -22.31 54.46
C ALA A 44 17.51 -23.49 53.51
N ASN A 45 16.25 -23.87 53.29
CA ASN A 45 15.87 -25.06 52.53
C ASN A 45 14.94 -24.78 51.33
N MET A 46 14.76 -23.52 50.94
CA MET A 46 13.77 -23.14 49.90
C MET A 46 12.34 -23.61 50.23
N ASP A 47 11.99 -23.67 51.51
CA ASP A 47 10.69 -24.18 51.98
C ASP A 47 9.49 -23.38 51.41
N ASN A 48 9.73 -22.15 50.96
CA ASN A 48 8.74 -21.26 50.37
C ASN A 48 9.02 -21.03 48.86
N PRO A 49 7.98 -21.14 48.00
CA PRO A 49 8.06 -20.73 46.59
C PRO A 49 8.50 -19.28 46.42
N PRO A 50 9.15 -18.91 45.29
CA PRO A 50 9.53 -17.53 45.00
C PRO A 50 8.35 -16.56 45.16
N ILE A 51 8.61 -15.38 45.71
CA ILE A 51 7.68 -14.27 45.92
C ILE A 51 7.87 -13.15 44.90
N VAL A 52 9.05 -13.06 44.28
CA VAL A 52 9.36 -12.00 43.32
C VAL A 52 10.18 -12.50 42.14
N ASP A 53 9.92 -11.94 40.97
CA ASP A 53 10.77 -12.00 39.80
C ASP A 53 10.94 -10.61 39.19
N ALA A 54 11.98 -10.38 38.39
CA ALA A 54 12.17 -9.11 37.70
C ALA A 54 12.90 -9.26 36.37
N SER A 55 12.48 -8.44 35.40
CA SER A 55 13.10 -8.28 34.10
C SER A 55 13.39 -6.79 33.82
N GLY A 56 14.25 -6.49 32.85
CA GLY A 56 14.62 -5.12 32.51
C GLY A 56 16.08 -4.78 32.76
N LYS A 57 16.40 -3.48 32.66
CA LYS A 57 17.75 -2.90 32.68
C LYS A 57 18.67 -3.35 31.54
N GLU A 58 18.15 -3.97 30.49
CA GLU A 58 18.93 -4.25 29.30
C GLU A 58 19.35 -2.93 28.63
N PRO A 59 20.58 -2.84 28.10
CA PRO A 59 21.02 -1.69 27.34
C PRO A 59 20.28 -1.64 25.99
N LEU A 60 19.68 -0.49 25.67
CA LEU A 60 19.05 -0.23 24.36
C LEU A 60 20.01 0.43 23.36
N GLY A 61 21.30 0.59 23.72
CA GLY A 61 22.25 1.41 22.99
C GLY A 61 22.14 2.90 23.35
N GLY A 62 23.15 3.69 22.98
CA GLY A 62 23.13 5.16 23.19
C GLY A 62 23.16 5.62 24.66
N GLY A 63 23.48 4.75 25.62
CA GLY A 63 23.44 5.05 27.06
C GLY A 63 22.07 4.88 27.72
N THR A 64 21.04 4.46 26.96
CA THR A 64 19.67 4.24 27.44
C THR A 64 19.48 2.79 27.92
N LYS A 65 18.70 2.59 28.98
CA LYS A 65 18.36 1.27 29.54
C LYS A 65 16.83 1.11 29.64
N VAL A 66 16.35 -0.13 29.53
CA VAL A 66 14.93 -0.46 29.79
C VAL A 66 14.62 -0.25 31.28
N GLY A 67 13.41 0.26 31.58
CA GLY A 67 12.90 0.34 32.96
C GLY A 67 12.75 -1.04 33.59
N ILE A 68 12.89 -1.15 34.92
CA ILE A 68 12.73 -2.42 35.63
C ILE A 68 11.24 -2.80 35.70
N THR A 69 10.92 -4.06 35.44
CA THR A 69 9.59 -4.64 35.67
C THR A 69 9.69 -5.67 36.78
N VAL A 70 8.94 -5.47 37.86
CA VAL A 70 8.87 -6.39 39.00
C VAL A 70 7.58 -7.18 38.94
N ALA A 71 7.69 -8.50 38.99
CA ALA A 71 6.59 -9.46 38.98
C ALA A 71 6.47 -10.13 40.35
N LEU A 72 5.38 -9.85 41.07
CA LEU A 72 5.06 -10.55 42.31
C LEU A 72 4.45 -11.92 42.01
N GLN A 73 4.97 -12.96 42.64
CA GLN A 73 4.56 -14.34 42.44
C GLN A 73 3.67 -14.79 43.60
N ASN A 74 2.38 -14.99 43.32
CA ASN A 74 1.33 -15.26 44.31
C ASN A 74 1.41 -14.29 45.51
N ALA A 75 1.62 -13.00 45.23
CA ALA A 75 1.82 -11.98 46.24
C ALA A 75 1.28 -10.60 45.82
N VAL A 76 0.90 -9.80 46.80
CA VAL A 76 0.37 -8.44 46.65
C VAL A 76 1.04 -7.50 47.64
N ILE A 77 1.20 -6.22 47.27
CA ILE A 77 1.83 -5.20 48.12
C ILE A 77 0.83 -4.14 48.59
N GLY A 78 0.92 -3.74 49.85
CA GLY A 78 0.19 -2.63 50.45
C GLY A 78 1.09 -1.81 51.38
N PHE A 79 0.57 -0.70 51.88
CA PHE A 79 1.20 0.08 52.96
C PHE A 79 0.42 -0.11 54.25
N GLU A 80 1.07 -0.02 55.40
CA GLU A 80 0.42 -0.15 56.70
C GLU A 80 -0.68 0.91 56.88
N THR A 81 -1.78 0.52 57.55
CA THR A 81 -2.92 1.40 57.86
C THR A 81 -2.44 2.70 58.52
N ARG A 82 -3.04 3.82 58.12
CA ARG A 82 -2.73 5.15 58.66
C ARG A 82 -3.80 5.59 59.65
N SER A 83 -3.41 6.38 60.65
CA SER A 83 -4.36 6.99 61.58
C SER A 83 -5.20 8.03 60.84
N GLY A 84 -6.42 7.66 60.44
CA GLY A 84 -7.37 8.55 59.75
C GLY A 84 -7.74 9.80 60.57
N PRO A 85 -8.54 10.73 60.01
CA PRO A 85 -9.47 10.53 58.88
C PRO A 85 -8.93 10.89 57.50
N ASP A 86 -7.74 11.50 57.41
CA ASP A 86 -7.17 11.93 56.12
C ASP A 86 -6.52 10.76 55.38
N TRP A 87 -6.64 10.76 54.05
CA TRP A 87 -6.00 9.77 53.19
C TRP A 87 -4.56 10.17 52.91
N ILE A 88 -3.62 9.24 53.14
CA ILE A 88 -2.21 9.42 52.78
C ILE A 88 -1.96 8.75 51.43
N SER A 89 -1.35 9.50 50.51
CA SER A 89 -0.92 8.95 49.22
C SER A 89 0.45 8.30 49.36
N CYS A 90 0.54 7.02 49.00
CA CYS A 90 1.78 6.27 48.98
C CYS A 90 2.16 5.91 47.54
N GLY A 91 3.44 6.09 47.19
CA GLY A 91 3.94 5.91 45.83
C GLY A 91 4.69 4.60 45.63
N LEU A 92 4.35 3.88 44.56
CA LEU A 92 5.15 2.80 44.00
C LEU A 92 5.79 3.31 42.70
N THR A 93 7.11 3.52 42.70
CA THR A 93 7.82 4.26 41.65
C THR A 93 9.03 3.52 41.07
N GLY A 94 9.62 4.04 40.00
CA GLY A 94 10.91 3.56 39.48
C GLY A 94 10.85 2.31 38.59
N GLY A 95 9.67 1.90 38.14
CA GLY A 95 9.50 0.76 37.22
C GLY A 95 8.04 0.32 37.07
N ASN A 96 7.82 -0.82 36.43
CA ASN A 96 6.51 -1.46 36.29
C ASN A 96 6.30 -2.50 37.40
N LEU A 97 5.05 -2.64 37.88
CA LEU A 97 4.66 -3.66 38.86
C LEU A 97 3.52 -4.51 38.31
N VAL A 98 3.72 -5.82 38.28
CA VAL A 98 2.71 -6.83 37.94
C VAL A 98 2.65 -7.89 39.03
N ALA A 99 1.53 -8.60 39.16
CA ALA A 99 1.39 -9.74 40.07
C ALA A 99 0.67 -10.89 39.38
N PHE A 100 1.06 -12.11 39.72
CA PHE A 100 0.47 -13.35 39.21
C PHE A 100 -0.11 -14.16 40.36
N ASP A 101 -1.17 -14.92 40.08
CA ASP A 101 -1.77 -15.89 41.01
C ASP A 101 -0.86 -17.12 41.19
N THR A 102 -1.29 -18.08 42.00
CA THR A 102 -0.65 -19.36 42.32
C THR A 102 -0.21 -20.15 41.08
N ASP A 103 -0.91 -20.01 39.96
CA ASP A 103 -0.59 -20.68 38.69
C ASP A 103 0.56 -20.02 37.91
N GLY A 104 1.04 -18.84 38.34
CA GLY A 104 2.12 -18.09 37.68
C GLY A 104 1.76 -17.50 36.31
N ILE A 105 0.53 -17.68 35.84
CA ILE A 105 0.04 -17.27 34.52
C ILE A 105 -1.05 -16.20 34.62
N SER A 106 -1.98 -16.36 35.55
CA SER A 106 -3.13 -15.45 35.72
C SER A 106 -2.70 -14.17 36.43
N ALA A 107 -2.84 -13.01 35.77
CA ALA A 107 -2.53 -11.72 36.38
C ALA A 107 -3.57 -11.34 37.45
N ILE A 108 -3.10 -10.91 38.62
CA ILE A 108 -3.94 -10.39 39.72
C ILE A 108 -3.63 -8.92 39.97
N VAL A 109 -4.52 -8.22 40.68
CA VAL A 109 -4.27 -6.83 41.08
C VAL A 109 -3.12 -6.80 42.08
N PRO A 110 -1.97 -6.17 41.76
CA PRO A 110 -0.76 -6.29 42.58
C PRO A 110 -0.81 -5.48 43.88
N VAL A 111 -1.94 -4.85 44.18
CA VAL A 111 -2.08 -3.94 45.32
C VAL A 111 -3.11 -4.47 46.31
N TYR A 112 -2.69 -4.50 47.57
CA TYR A 112 -3.53 -4.79 48.72
C TYR A 112 -4.02 -3.48 49.36
N PRO A 113 -5.33 -3.18 49.35
CA PRO A 113 -5.86 -1.96 49.91
C PRO A 113 -5.89 -2.02 51.45
N THR A 114 -5.41 -0.96 52.10
CA THR A 114 -5.45 -0.78 53.55
C THR A 114 -6.18 0.52 53.92
N ALA A 115 -6.63 0.64 55.16
CA ALA A 115 -7.45 1.79 55.56
C ALA A 115 -6.65 3.11 55.57
N TYR A 116 -7.27 4.17 55.04
CA TYR A 116 -6.71 5.53 54.96
C TYR A 116 -5.43 5.67 54.10
N VAL A 117 -5.20 4.75 53.16
CA VAL A 117 -4.06 4.76 52.23
C VAL A 117 -4.53 4.74 50.78
N SER A 118 -4.04 5.66 49.96
CA SER A 118 -4.22 5.64 48.50
C SER A 118 -2.90 5.33 47.81
N ILE A 119 -2.86 4.27 46.98
CA ILE A 119 -1.61 3.82 46.33
C ILE A 119 -1.56 4.34 44.89
N ALA A 120 -0.56 5.17 44.59
CA ALA A 120 -0.25 5.65 43.25
C ALA A 120 0.88 4.80 42.64
N LYS A 121 0.61 4.17 41.50
CA LYS A 121 1.59 3.38 40.74
C LYS A 121 2.02 4.17 39.50
N THR A 122 3.32 4.40 39.32
CA THR A 122 3.83 4.94 38.05
C THR A 122 4.22 3.77 37.15
N SER A 123 3.57 3.59 35.99
CA SER A 123 4.03 2.64 34.98
C SER A 123 4.93 3.35 33.95
N SER A 124 6.02 2.71 33.58
CA SER A 124 6.89 3.13 32.48
C SER A 124 6.43 2.44 31.21
N SER A 125 5.87 3.20 30.27
CA SER A 125 5.61 2.75 28.91
C SER A 125 6.94 2.61 28.16
N SER A 126 7.21 1.45 27.55
CA SER A 126 8.33 1.33 26.62
C SER A 126 7.99 2.15 25.36
N ALA A 127 8.82 3.14 25.02
CA ALA A 127 8.63 4.01 23.86
C ALA A 127 8.58 3.26 22.52
N THR A 128 9.03 2.00 22.49
CA THR A 128 9.09 1.16 21.27
C THR A 128 7.72 0.86 20.67
N LEU A 129 6.64 0.76 21.46
CA LEU A 129 5.33 0.39 20.92
C LEU A 129 4.60 1.56 20.24
N GLN A 130 4.84 2.81 20.68
CA GLN A 130 4.21 3.99 20.06
C GLN A 130 4.87 4.38 18.73
N GLU A 131 6.16 4.13 18.55
CA GLU A 131 6.85 4.42 17.29
C GLU A 131 6.79 3.26 16.28
N GLN A 132 6.45 2.05 16.71
CA GLN A 132 6.43 0.88 15.82
C GLN A 132 5.43 1.05 14.66
N ASP A 133 4.23 1.55 14.92
CA ASP A 133 3.22 1.73 13.86
C ASP A 133 3.66 2.78 12.83
N ALA A 134 4.29 3.87 13.30
CA ALA A 134 4.82 4.91 12.42
C ALA A 134 6.01 4.41 11.59
N LEU A 135 6.89 3.58 12.19
CA LEU A 135 8.01 2.96 11.50
C LEU A 135 7.53 1.92 10.47
N ASN A 136 6.52 1.12 10.82
CA ASN A 136 5.90 0.15 9.93
C ASN A 136 5.31 0.88 8.71
N TYR A 137 4.52 1.94 8.95
CA TYR A 137 3.94 2.75 7.89
C TYR A 137 5.01 3.37 6.99
N ALA A 138 6.08 3.92 7.57
CA ALA A 138 7.19 4.49 6.81
C ALA A 138 7.92 3.47 5.91
N SER A 139 7.93 2.19 6.29
CA SER A 139 8.60 1.12 5.51
C SER A 139 7.95 0.85 4.16
N TYR A 140 6.65 1.12 4.01
CA TYR A 140 5.92 0.95 2.75
C TYR A 140 6.27 2.02 1.72
N GLN A 141 6.82 3.17 2.14
CA GLN A 141 7.16 4.28 1.24
C GLN A 141 5.94 4.80 0.45
N ASN A 142 4.76 4.86 1.09
CA ASN A 142 3.51 5.29 0.48
C ASN A 142 3.01 4.42 -0.69
N SER A 143 3.43 3.16 -0.75
CA SER A 143 2.99 2.21 -1.79
C SER A 143 3.06 0.78 -1.27
N VAL A 144 2.28 -0.13 -1.86
CA VAL A 144 2.41 -1.57 -1.59
C VAL A 144 3.21 -2.22 -2.71
N TRP A 145 4.22 -3.00 -2.33
CA TRP A 145 5.14 -3.64 -3.26
C TRP A 145 4.67 -5.06 -3.54
N VAL A 146 4.46 -5.38 -4.82
CA VAL A 146 3.93 -6.65 -5.28
C VAL A 146 4.99 -7.35 -6.12
N ASP A 147 5.27 -8.61 -5.77
CA ASP A 147 6.13 -9.51 -6.52
C ASP A 147 5.47 -10.90 -6.51
N PRO A 148 4.77 -11.29 -7.59
CA PRO A 148 4.11 -12.59 -7.69
C PRO A 148 5.05 -13.80 -7.52
N GLY A 149 6.36 -13.61 -7.75
CA GLY A 149 7.37 -14.64 -7.53
C GLY A 149 7.82 -14.78 -6.06
N SER A 150 7.41 -13.86 -5.19
CA SER A 150 7.78 -13.89 -3.77
C SER A 150 7.04 -15.00 -3.00
N GLY A 151 7.63 -15.46 -1.90
CA GLY A 151 7.00 -16.42 -0.99
C GLY A 151 6.13 -15.76 0.10
N ASN A 152 5.97 -14.43 0.07
CA ASN A 152 5.30 -13.69 1.14
C ASN A 152 3.80 -13.55 0.81
N THR A 153 2.95 -14.05 1.70
CA THR A 153 1.48 -14.04 1.56
C THR A 153 0.83 -13.51 2.85
N GLY A 154 -0.41 -13.07 2.76
CA GLY A 154 -1.17 -12.46 3.84
C GLY A 154 -0.97 -10.95 3.91
N THR A 155 -1.64 -10.34 4.88
CA THR A 155 -1.75 -8.87 5.00
C THR A 155 -1.00 -8.30 6.20
N LEU A 156 -0.44 -9.15 7.06
CA LEU A 156 0.24 -8.71 8.27
C LEU A 156 1.65 -8.21 7.95
N TYR A 157 2.03 -7.09 8.59
CA TYR A 157 3.39 -6.58 8.57
C TYR A 157 4.42 -7.70 8.90
N PRO A 158 5.53 -7.84 8.16
CA PRO A 158 6.12 -6.89 7.21
C PRO A 158 5.68 -7.04 5.74
N VAL A 159 4.69 -7.87 5.44
CA VAL A 159 4.31 -8.18 4.05
C VAL A 159 3.80 -6.92 3.33
N GLY A 160 4.19 -6.77 2.06
CA GLY A 160 3.81 -5.66 1.17
C GLY A 160 4.76 -4.46 1.21
N ASN A 161 5.81 -4.47 2.04
CA ASN A 161 6.87 -3.46 1.98
C ASN A 161 7.93 -3.82 0.92
N ARG A 162 8.89 -2.92 0.69
CA ARG A 162 9.91 -3.11 -0.35
C ARG A 162 10.84 -4.31 -0.11
N GLU A 163 11.10 -4.67 1.14
CA GLU A 163 11.97 -5.80 1.50
C GLU A 163 11.22 -7.14 1.44
N HIS A 164 9.92 -7.12 1.72
CA HIS A 164 9.02 -8.26 1.74
C HIS A 164 7.80 -8.00 0.85
N PRO A 165 8.00 -7.92 -0.49
CA PRO A 165 6.89 -7.69 -1.41
C PRO A 165 5.87 -8.83 -1.30
N VAL A 166 4.59 -8.50 -1.45
CA VAL A 166 3.49 -9.47 -1.37
C VAL A 166 3.32 -10.21 -2.69
N ASN A 167 2.89 -11.47 -2.63
CA ASN A 167 2.86 -12.36 -3.80
C ASN A 167 1.54 -12.36 -4.59
N ASN A 168 0.54 -11.59 -4.17
CA ASN A 168 -0.74 -11.54 -4.87
C ASN A 168 -1.38 -10.16 -4.73
N ILE A 169 -2.24 -9.81 -5.69
CA ILE A 169 -2.87 -8.48 -5.76
C ILE A 169 -3.94 -8.29 -4.69
N GLN A 170 -4.66 -9.35 -4.31
CA GLN A 170 -5.74 -9.30 -3.33
C GLN A 170 -5.24 -8.86 -1.95
N ASP A 171 -4.13 -9.45 -1.49
CA ASP A 171 -3.46 -9.05 -0.25
C ASP A 171 -2.89 -7.64 -0.40
N ALA A 172 -2.33 -7.28 -1.57
CA ALA A 172 -1.79 -5.95 -1.81
C ALA A 172 -2.85 -4.85 -1.68
N VAL A 173 -4.01 -5.05 -2.29
CA VAL A 173 -5.17 -4.14 -2.22
C VAL A 173 -5.69 -4.05 -0.79
N THR A 174 -5.71 -5.17 -0.05
CA THR A 174 -6.13 -5.18 1.36
C THR A 174 -5.17 -4.34 2.21
N ILE A 175 -3.86 -4.56 2.08
CA ILE A 175 -2.82 -3.78 2.78
C ILE A 175 -2.91 -2.29 2.41
N ALA A 176 -3.10 -1.98 1.13
CA ALA A 176 -3.18 -0.61 0.64
C ALA A 176 -4.40 0.12 1.24
N ASN A 177 -5.56 -0.53 1.25
CA ASN A 177 -6.78 0.03 1.85
C ASN A 177 -6.66 0.23 3.37
N GLU A 178 -6.07 -0.73 4.09
CA GLU A 178 -5.85 -0.62 5.54
C GLU A 178 -4.91 0.54 5.91
N ASN A 179 -3.93 0.82 5.06
CA ASN A 179 -2.95 1.89 5.27
C ASN A 179 -3.31 3.20 4.53
N GLY A 180 -4.38 3.23 3.74
CA GLY A 180 -4.79 4.40 2.96
C GLY A 180 -3.84 4.76 1.80
N PHE A 181 -3.19 3.77 1.20
CA PHE A 181 -2.39 3.95 -0.01
C PHE A 181 -3.24 3.72 -1.26
N SER A 182 -2.94 4.45 -2.33
CA SER A 182 -3.56 4.31 -3.66
C SER A 182 -2.62 3.70 -4.70
N ASN A 183 -1.39 3.36 -4.32
CA ASN A 183 -0.32 3.01 -5.26
C ASN A 183 0.17 1.58 -5.02
N LEU A 184 0.22 0.79 -6.10
CA LEU A 184 0.71 -0.58 -6.14
C LEU A 184 1.93 -0.64 -7.07
N GLN A 185 3.09 -0.98 -6.49
CA GLN A 185 4.37 -1.09 -7.19
C GLN A 185 4.60 -2.54 -7.62
N ILE A 186 4.60 -2.79 -8.93
CA ILE A 186 4.67 -4.13 -9.52
C ILE A 186 6.11 -4.42 -9.95
N LEU A 187 6.80 -5.28 -9.21
CA LEU A 187 8.23 -5.55 -9.39
C LEU A 187 8.56 -6.51 -10.54
N ASN A 188 7.67 -7.46 -10.79
CA ASN A 188 7.78 -8.50 -11.83
C ASN A 188 6.43 -8.67 -12.51
N ASP A 189 6.41 -9.46 -13.58
CA ASP A 189 5.19 -9.76 -14.34
C ASP A 189 4.05 -10.23 -13.43
N ILE A 190 2.86 -9.68 -13.65
CA ILE A 190 1.65 -9.99 -12.90
C ILE A 190 0.47 -10.23 -13.85
N THR A 191 -0.38 -11.16 -13.46
CA THR A 191 -1.67 -11.40 -14.11
C THR A 191 -2.78 -11.05 -13.14
N LEU A 192 -3.64 -10.11 -13.53
CA LEU A 192 -4.90 -9.81 -12.84
C LEU A 192 -5.95 -10.77 -13.37
N SER A 193 -6.42 -11.67 -12.51
CA SER A 193 -7.36 -12.72 -12.85
C SER A 193 -8.79 -12.33 -12.50
N THR A 194 -9.75 -13.15 -12.94
CA THR A 194 -11.17 -12.91 -12.66
C THR A 194 -11.44 -12.78 -11.15
N GLY A 195 -12.05 -11.67 -10.75
CA GLY A 195 -12.38 -11.36 -9.36
C GLY A 195 -11.37 -10.48 -8.63
N ASP A 196 -10.20 -10.24 -9.22
CA ASP A 196 -9.26 -9.23 -8.70
C ASP A 196 -9.86 -7.84 -8.91
N ASN A 197 -9.83 -7.00 -7.88
CA ASN A 197 -10.32 -5.63 -7.93
C ASN A 197 -9.19 -4.65 -7.60
N VAL A 198 -8.83 -3.84 -8.59
CA VAL A 198 -7.83 -2.75 -8.50
C VAL A 198 -8.44 -1.40 -8.88
N GLU A 199 -9.74 -1.23 -8.64
CA GLU A 199 -10.46 0.03 -8.86
C GLU A 199 -9.81 1.19 -8.09
N ASP A 200 -9.68 2.34 -8.75
CA ASP A 200 -9.09 3.57 -8.20
C ASP A 200 -7.61 3.45 -7.76
N PHE A 201 -6.91 2.37 -8.12
CA PHE A 201 -5.48 2.19 -7.82
C PHE A 201 -4.58 2.61 -9.00
N ALA A 202 -3.39 3.11 -8.65
CA ALA A 202 -2.28 3.31 -9.57
C ALA A 202 -1.37 2.07 -9.58
N LEU A 203 -1.29 1.38 -10.71
CA LEU A 203 -0.41 0.25 -10.99
C LEU A 203 0.87 0.76 -11.66
N ILE A 204 1.99 0.71 -10.95
CA ILE A 204 3.26 1.27 -11.41
C ILE A 204 4.25 0.12 -11.62
N GLY A 205 4.70 -0.04 -12.87
CA GLY A 205 5.77 -0.98 -13.21
C GLY A 205 7.16 -0.45 -12.86
N VAL A 206 8.18 -1.31 -12.92
CA VAL A 206 9.59 -0.88 -12.75
C VAL A 206 10.14 -0.28 -14.04
N ASN A 207 9.76 -0.87 -15.17
CA ASN A 207 10.08 -0.42 -16.52
C ASN A 207 9.30 -1.30 -17.53
N THR A 208 9.00 -0.76 -18.71
CA THR A 208 8.30 -1.46 -19.79
C THR A 208 8.97 -2.77 -20.22
N GLY A 209 10.30 -2.91 -20.10
CA GLY A 209 11.01 -4.15 -20.45
C GLY A 209 11.09 -5.22 -19.35
N ARG A 210 10.64 -4.91 -18.13
CA ARG A 210 10.76 -5.80 -16.96
C ARG A 210 9.43 -6.18 -16.32
N THR A 211 8.42 -5.33 -16.46
CA THR A 211 7.11 -5.53 -15.88
C THR A 211 6.07 -5.65 -16.99
N MET A 212 5.46 -6.81 -17.09
CA MET A 212 4.26 -7.07 -17.88
C MET A 212 3.04 -7.20 -16.97
N ILE A 213 2.02 -6.40 -17.25
CA ILE A 213 0.72 -6.47 -16.57
C ILE A 213 -0.28 -7.06 -17.56
N THR A 214 -0.71 -8.29 -17.29
CA THR A 214 -1.72 -8.99 -18.07
C THR A 214 -3.06 -8.90 -17.35
N ILE A 215 -4.10 -8.40 -18.02
CA ILE A 215 -5.42 -8.18 -17.41
C ILE A 215 -6.42 -9.14 -18.06
N GLU A 216 -6.78 -10.20 -17.34
CA GLU A 216 -7.74 -11.18 -17.84
C GLU A 216 -9.17 -10.64 -17.81
N THR A 217 -10.06 -11.28 -18.58
CA THR A 217 -11.46 -10.91 -18.56
C THR A 217 -12.06 -11.13 -17.16
N GLY A 218 -12.67 -10.09 -16.60
CA GLY A 218 -13.35 -10.14 -15.31
C GLY A 218 -12.49 -9.75 -14.11
N ALA A 219 -11.25 -9.29 -14.32
CA ALA A 219 -10.60 -8.38 -13.37
C ALA A 219 -11.29 -7.00 -13.44
N ASP A 220 -11.40 -6.30 -12.31
CA ASP A 220 -11.98 -4.95 -12.24
C ASP A 220 -10.88 -3.89 -12.20
N THR A 221 -10.82 -3.10 -13.26
CA THR A 221 -9.80 -2.07 -13.50
C THR A 221 -10.41 -0.67 -13.67
N LEU A 222 -11.61 -0.46 -13.12
CA LEU A 222 -12.32 0.81 -13.20
C LEU A 222 -11.47 1.96 -12.60
N ASN A 223 -11.35 3.06 -13.36
CA ASN A 223 -10.58 4.26 -13.01
C ASN A 223 -9.12 4.01 -12.59
N CYS A 224 -8.49 2.92 -13.04
CA CYS A 224 -7.09 2.67 -12.70
C CYS A 224 -6.13 3.56 -13.50
N GLU A 225 -4.96 3.84 -12.92
CA GLU A 225 -3.84 4.47 -13.63
C GLU A 225 -2.71 3.45 -13.79
N ILE A 226 -2.24 3.23 -15.02
CA ILE A 226 -1.18 2.25 -15.31
C ILE A 226 0.00 2.98 -15.93
N SER A 227 1.16 2.88 -15.29
CA SER A 227 2.38 3.56 -15.74
C SER A 227 3.62 2.67 -15.74
N GLU A 228 4.58 3.02 -16.61
CA GLU A 228 5.92 2.42 -16.68
C GLU A 228 5.96 0.88 -16.88
N ALA A 229 4.95 0.31 -17.55
CA ALA A 229 4.82 -1.12 -17.77
C ALA A 229 4.50 -1.50 -19.23
N THR A 230 4.74 -2.76 -19.58
CA THR A 230 4.08 -3.38 -20.74
C THR A 230 2.72 -3.90 -20.31
N ILE A 231 1.68 -3.69 -21.12
CA ILE A 231 0.31 -4.06 -20.78
C ILE A 231 -0.40 -4.80 -21.92
N GLU A 232 -1.20 -5.78 -21.54
CA GLU A 232 -2.14 -6.48 -22.42
C GLU A 232 -3.39 -6.95 -21.66
N GLY A 233 -4.51 -7.12 -22.36
CA GLY A 233 -5.73 -7.66 -21.78
C GLY A 233 -7.00 -6.83 -22.02
N VAL A 234 -7.89 -6.85 -21.04
CA VAL A 234 -9.19 -6.16 -21.05
C VAL A 234 -9.22 -5.11 -19.96
N LEU A 235 -9.42 -3.84 -20.32
CA LEU A 235 -9.60 -2.75 -19.36
C LEU A 235 -11.08 -2.48 -19.08
N ASP A 236 -11.34 -1.74 -18.02
CA ASP A 236 -12.64 -1.20 -17.68
C ASP A 236 -12.67 0.34 -17.78
N GLY A 237 -13.85 0.89 -17.46
CA GLY A 237 -14.18 2.30 -17.54
C GLY A 237 -13.09 3.23 -16.99
N GLY A 238 -12.71 4.26 -17.75
CA GLY A 238 -11.97 5.40 -17.20
C GLY A 238 -10.49 5.15 -16.91
N SER A 239 -9.93 4.02 -17.35
CA SER A 239 -8.51 3.71 -17.18
C SER A 239 -7.60 4.73 -17.86
N GLN A 240 -6.48 5.08 -17.22
CA GLN A 240 -5.45 5.97 -17.75
C GLN A 240 -4.13 5.21 -17.94
N LEU A 241 -3.48 5.40 -19.08
CA LEU A 241 -2.21 4.75 -19.41
C LEU A 241 -1.17 5.80 -19.71
N VAL A 242 -0.02 5.74 -19.05
CA VAL A 242 1.08 6.72 -19.19
C VAL A 242 2.41 6.00 -19.33
N ASP A 243 3.21 6.35 -20.35
CA ASP A 243 4.57 5.80 -20.55
C ASP A 243 4.62 4.26 -20.62
N CYS A 244 3.57 3.65 -21.20
CA CYS A 244 3.43 2.21 -21.31
C CYS A 244 3.73 1.68 -22.72
N VAL A 245 4.04 0.38 -22.81
CA VAL A 245 4.03 -0.37 -24.08
C VAL A 245 2.75 -1.19 -24.15
N ILE A 246 1.92 -0.92 -25.15
CA ILE A 246 0.61 -1.56 -25.33
C ILE A 246 0.74 -2.66 -26.38
N ASN A 247 0.57 -3.92 -25.97
CA ASN A 247 0.52 -5.07 -26.89
C ASN A 247 -0.89 -5.22 -27.47
N GLU A 248 -1.80 -5.84 -26.73
CA GLU A 248 -3.20 -6.00 -27.13
C GLU A 248 -4.11 -5.51 -26.00
N LEU A 249 -4.97 -4.53 -26.29
CA LEU A 249 -5.92 -4.02 -25.29
C LEU A 249 -7.33 -4.01 -25.84
N ASN A 250 -8.27 -4.39 -24.98
CA ASN A 250 -9.69 -4.28 -25.23
C ASN A 250 -10.35 -3.34 -24.23
N TYR A 251 -11.50 -2.78 -24.62
CA TYR A 251 -12.31 -1.90 -23.79
C TYR A 251 -11.64 -0.58 -23.36
N VAL A 252 -10.78 -0.02 -24.20
CA VAL A 252 -10.14 1.27 -23.89
C VAL A 252 -11.16 2.42 -24.00
N ASN A 253 -11.47 3.05 -22.87
CA ASN A 253 -12.30 4.26 -22.79
C ASN A 253 -11.73 5.25 -21.76
N GLY A 254 -10.66 5.94 -22.16
CA GLY A 254 -9.97 6.88 -21.27
C GLY A 254 -8.85 7.62 -21.98
N GLN A 255 -7.77 7.87 -21.25
CA GLN A 255 -6.60 8.60 -21.74
C GLN A 255 -5.39 7.68 -21.87
N VAL A 256 -4.74 7.72 -23.02
CA VAL A 256 -3.49 7.06 -23.31
C VAL A 256 -2.49 8.15 -23.67
N HIS A 257 -1.43 8.28 -22.87
CA HIS A 257 -0.44 9.35 -23.00
C HIS A 257 0.97 8.79 -23.13
N GLN A 258 1.71 9.25 -24.14
CA GLN A 258 3.12 8.88 -24.35
C GLN A 258 3.39 7.37 -24.45
N CYS A 259 2.38 6.58 -24.85
CA CYS A 259 2.52 5.13 -24.96
C CYS A 259 2.98 4.67 -26.36
N MET A 260 3.69 3.55 -26.39
CA MET A 260 4.01 2.80 -27.60
C MET A 260 2.88 1.81 -27.94
N LEU A 261 2.41 1.79 -29.18
CA LEU A 261 1.39 0.84 -29.65
C LEU A 261 2.03 -0.26 -30.51
N ASN A 262 2.04 -1.50 -30.01
CA ASN A 262 2.62 -2.67 -30.69
C ASN A 262 1.58 -3.57 -31.37
N GLY A 263 0.36 -3.65 -30.85
CA GLY A 263 -0.67 -4.52 -31.40
C GLY A 263 -2.06 -3.86 -31.44
N PRO A 264 -3.13 -4.67 -31.53
CA PRO A 264 -4.48 -4.16 -31.72
C PRO A 264 -5.05 -3.57 -30.44
N ILE A 265 -5.82 -2.48 -30.59
CA ILE A 265 -6.55 -1.84 -29.51
C ILE A 265 -8.02 -1.74 -29.88
N THR A 266 -8.91 -2.29 -29.07
CA THR A 266 -10.37 -2.19 -29.23
C THR A 266 -10.92 -1.16 -28.26
N LEU A 267 -11.68 -0.18 -28.77
CA LEU A 267 -12.29 0.87 -27.93
C LEU A 267 -13.53 0.36 -27.17
N GLY A 268 -13.72 0.81 -25.92
CA GLY A 268 -14.76 0.31 -25.00
C GLY A 268 -16.12 1.01 -25.02
N GLY A 269 -16.17 2.25 -25.49
CA GLY A 269 -17.43 2.97 -25.75
C GLY A 269 -17.90 3.83 -24.60
N GLY A 270 -18.92 4.64 -24.89
CA GLY A 270 -19.56 5.52 -23.90
C GLY A 270 -18.77 6.78 -23.54
N ALA A 271 -17.51 6.90 -24.00
CA ALA A 271 -16.65 8.06 -23.82
C ALA A 271 -15.72 8.28 -25.03
N VAL A 272 -15.00 9.40 -25.04
CA VAL A 272 -13.97 9.69 -26.03
C VAL A 272 -12.66 9.01 -25.60
N ALA A 273 -12.08 8.19 -26.48
CA ALA A 273 -10.74 7.66 -26.27
C ALA A 273 -9.71 8.70 -26.73
N HIS A 274 -8.85 9.15 -25.82
CA HIS A 274 -7.82 10.14 -26.09
C HIS A 274 -6.45 9.48 -26.14
N PHE A 275 -5.78 9.59 -27.29
CA PHE A 275 -4.41 9.14 -27.47
C PHE A 275 -3.55 10.37 -27.75
N THR A 276 -2.65 10.69 -26.84
CA THR A 276 -1.86 11.93 -26.85
C THR A 276 -0.38 11.61 -26.82
N ASP A 277 0.36 12.12 -27.81
CA ASP A 277 1.81 11.92 -27.96
C ASP A 277 2.24 10.44 -28.00
N CYS A 278 1.33 9.56 -28.39
CA CYS A 278 1.60 8.14 -28.59
C CYS A 278 2.33 7.88 -29.92
N TYR A 279 2.92 6.69 -30.06
CA TYR A 279 3.66 6.32 -31.27
C TYR A 279 3.55 4.84 -31.61
N SER A 280 3.72 4.52 -32.90
CA SER A 280 3.77 3.13 -33.39
C SER A 280 5.07 2.45 -32.97
N GLY A 281 4.97 1.26 -32.37
CA GLY A 281 6.11 0.38 -32.14
C GLY A 281 6.39 -0.59 -33.29
N ILE A 282 5.54 -0.63 -34.32
CA ILE A 282 5.73 -1.50 -35.50
C ILE A 282 6.66 -0.82 -36.53
N PRO A 283 7.81 -1.44 -36.88
CA PRO A 283 8.74 -0.87 -37.86
C PRO A 283 8.26 -1.04 -39.31
N GLY A 284 8.69 -0.13 -40.19
CA GLY A 284 8.43 -0.19 -41.62
C GLY A 284 7.03 0.30 -42.01
N LEU A 285 6.37 -0.40 -42.93
CA LEU A 285 5.03 -0.06 -43.44
C LEU A 285 3.89 -0.70 -42.65
N GLY A 286 4.21 -1.53 -41.65
CA GLY A 286 3.25 -2.08 -40.71
C GLY A 286 2.70 -0.98 -39.80
N THR A 287 1.50 -1.18 -39.28
CA THR A 287 0.81 -0.18 -38.45
C THR A 287 0.00 -0.89 -37.37
N PRO A 288 0.04 -0.45 -36.09
CA PRO A 288 -0.94 -0.87 -35.10
C PRO A 288 -2.36 -0.57 -35.59
N THR A 289 -3.32 -1.33 -35.07
CA THR A 289 -4.72 -1.21 -35.45
C THR A 289 -5.53 -0.73 -34.26
N ILE A 290 -6.33 0.32 -34.43
CA ILE A 290 -7.40 0.68 -33.51
C ILE A 290 -8.71 0.19 -34.12
N ASP A 291 -9.35 -0.75 -33.44
CA ASP A 291 -10.70 -1.20 -33.70
C ASP A 291 -11.69 -0.28 -32.99
N MET A 292 -12.52 0.39 -33.79
CA MET A 292 -13.48 1.38 -33.29
C MET A 292 -14.71 0.75 -32.61
N GLY A 293 -14.81 -0.59 -32.50
CA GLY A 293 -15.88 -1.26 -31.77
C GLY A 293 -17.29 -1.08 -32.36
N GLY A 294 -17.41 -0.62 -33.61
CA GLY A 294 -18.66 -0.31 -34.28
C GLY A 294 -19.12 1.14 -34.09
N SER A 295 -20.03 1.37 -33.14
CA SER A 295 -20.71 2.66 -32.91
C SER A 295 -20.71 3.07 -31.44
N GLY A 296 -20.83 4.37 -31.16
CA GLY A 296 -20.84 4.94 -29.80
C GLY A 296 -19.44 5.29 -29.28
N GLN A 297 -18.50 5.49 -30.20
CA GLN A 297 -17.05 5.44 -29.96
C GLN A 297 -16.37 6.62 -30.67
N ALA A 298 -15.97 7.63 -29.90
CA ALA A 298 -15.21 8.77 -30.41
C ALA A 298 -13.71 8.57 -30.15
N LEU A 299 -12.88 9.00 -31.09
CA LEU A 299 -11.42 8.87 -31.00
C LEU A 299 -10.74 10.20 -31.31
N ALA A 300 -9.81 10.58 -30.43
CA ALA A 300 -8.93 11.71 -30.63
C ALA A 300 -7.47 11.23 -30.54
N LEU A 301 -6.80 11.17 -31.70
CA LEU A 301 -5.35 10.99 -31.79
C LEU A 301 -4.70 12.37 -31.92
N ARG A 302 -3.77 12.72 -31.03
CA ARG A 302 -3.09 14.01 -30.95
C ARG A 302 -1.59 13.81 -30.87
N GLY A 303 -0.83 14.45 -31.76
CA GLY A 303 0.64 14.35 -31.74
C GLY A 303 1.17 12.94 -32.08
N TYR A 304 0.39 12.13 -32.78
CA TYR A 304 0.74 10.72 -33.00
C TYR A 304 1.89 10.58 -34.01
N ASN A 305 2.82 9.65 -33.73
CA ASN A 305 3.96 9.36 -34.60
C ASN A 305 3.92 7.93 -35.15
N GLY A 306 4.19 7.78 -36.44
CA GLY A 306 4.23 6.48 -37.13
C GLY A 306 2.91 6.14 -37.83
N GLY A 307 2.75 4.88 -38.19
CA GLY A 307 1.58 4.44 -38.94
C GLY A 307 0.43 3.98 -38.05
N ILE A 308 -0.81 4.29 -38.42
CA ILE A 308 -2.00 3.82 -37.71
C ILE A 308 -3.06 3.29 -38.69
N LYS A 309 -3.71 2.18 -38.32
CA LYS A 309 -4.86 1.64 -39.05
C LYS A 309 -6.12 1.76 -38.22
N LEU A 310 -7.22 2.23 -38.83
CA LEU A 310 -8.54 2.21 -38.21
C LEU A 310 -9.44 1.14 -38.86
N THR A 311 -10.20 0.42 -38.04
CA THR A 311 -11.18 -0.59 -38.47
C THR A 311 -12.53 -0.42 -37.76
N ASN A 312 -13.56 -1.07 -38.31
CA ASN A 312 -14.82 -1.35 -37.62
C ASN A 312 -15.55 -0.10 -37.10
N LYS A 313 -15.72 0.90 -37.97
CA LYS A 313 -16.49 2.12 -37.65
C LYS A 313 -17.81 2.15 -38.41
N THR A 314 -18.90 2.02 -37.67
CA THR A 314 -20.28 2.05 -38.20
C THR A 314 -21.13 3.17 -37.59
N GLY A 315 -20.66 3.80 -36.50
CA GLY A 315 -21.31 4.93 -35.85
C GLY A 315 -20.97 6.31 -36.43
N THR A 316 -21.79 7.31 -36.10
CA THR A 316 -21.62 8.71 -36.52
C THR A 316 -20.64 9.50 -35.66
N ASP A 317 -20.10 8.87 -34.60
CA ASP A 317 -19.20 9.50 -33.63
C ASP A 317 -17.96 10.11 -34.29
N SER A 318 -17.45 11.18 -33.69
CA SER A 318 -16.34 11.94 -34.27
C SER A 318 -15.01 11.21 -34.11
N VAL A 319 -14.25 11.14 -35.19
CA VAL A 319 -12.86 10.68 -35.18
C VAL A 319 -11.97 11.81 -35.71
N SER A 320 -10.92 12.13 -34.96
CA SER A 320 -9.97 13.15 -35.34
C SER A 320 -8.55 12.65 -35.10
N ILE A 321 -7.72 12.74 -36.13
CA ILE A 321 -6.33 12.29 -36.15
C ILE A 321 -5.44 13.47 -36.46
N ASP A 322 -4.57 13.83 -35.52
CA ASP A 322 -3.54 14.84 -35.70
C ASP A 322 -2.17 14.14 -35.66
N LEU A 323 -1.59 13.92 -36.83
CA LEU A 323 -0.28 13.28 -36.97
C LEU A 323 0.85 14.30 -36.81
N ALA A 324 1.84 13.94 -36.00
CA ALA A 324 3.14 14.60 -36.01
C ALA A 324 4.00 14.10 -37.18
N SER A 325 3.94 12.79 -37.47
CA SER A 325 4.52 12.19 -38.67
C SER A 325 3.92 10.80 -38.92
N GLY A 326 3.85 10.35 -40.17
CA GLY A 326 3.56 8.95 -40.51
C GLY A 326 2.43 8.74 -41.51
N GLN A 327 1.67 7.67 -41.33
CA GLN A 327 0.68 7.21 -42.31
C GLN A 327 -0.64 6.75 -41.68
N ILE A 328 -1.72 6.89 -42.43
CA ILE A 328 -3.07 6.43 -42.03
C ILE A 328 -3.55 5.37 -43.01
N LYS A 329 -4.11 4.29 -42.48
CA LYS A 329 -4.80 3.25 -43.24
C LYS A 329 -6.25 3.11 -42.76
N LEU A 330 -7.21 3.15 -43.67
CA LEU A 330 -8.64 3.03 -43.38
C LEU A 330 -9.20 1.76 -44.02
N ALA A 331 -9.77 0.88 -43.21
CA ALA A 331 -10.34 -0.37 -43.71
C ALA A 331 -11.74 -0.19 -44.32
N SER A 332 -12.18 -1.17 -45.11
CA SER A 332 -13.53 -1.21 -45.70
C SER A 332 -14.66 -1.39 -44.71
N THR A 333 -14.35 -1.78 -43.47
CA THR A 333 -15.29 -1.83 -42.35
C THR A 333 -15.61 -0.46 -41.77
N ILE A 334 -15.02 0.62 -42.30
CA ILE A 334 -15.40 1.99 -42.00
C ILE A 334 -16.52 2.42 -42.94
N THR A 335 -17.76 2.41 -42.45
CA THR A 335 -18.98 2.56 -43.26
C THR A 335 -19.80 3.81 -42.94
N ASN A 336 -19.49 4.54 -41.88
CA ASN A 336 -20.26 5.72 -41.46
C ASN A 336 -19.43 6.73 -40.65
N GLY A 337 -20.00 7.91 -40.42
CA GLY A 337 -19.42 8.98 -39.63
C GLY A 337 -18.40 9.83 -40.40
N THR A 338 -17.73 10.74 -39.68
CA THR A 338 -16.69 11.61 -40.24
C THR A 338 -15.35 11.33 -39.58
N ILE A 339 -14.31 11.20 -40.39
CA ILE A 339 -12.91 11.09 -39.94
C ILE A 339 -12.16 12.30 -40.44
N VAL A 340 -11.62 13.10 -39.52
CA VAL A 340 -10.82 14.28 -39.84
C VAL A 340 -9.34 13.94 -39.66
N CYS A 341 -8.58 13.97 -40.75
CA CYS A 341 -7.15 13.68 -40.76
C CYS A 341 -6.35 14.97 -40.99
N ARG A 342 -5.49 15.35 -40.04
CA ARG A 342 -4.66 16.56 -40.05
C ARG A 342 -3.22 16.23 -39.68
N GLY A 343 -2.33 17.19 -39.95
CA GLY A 343 -0.91 17.10 -39.57
C GLY A 343 -0.03 16.65 -40.72
N VAL A 344 1.18 16.17 -40.41
CA VAL A 344 2.18 15.81 -41.42
C VAL A 344 2.15 14.31 -41.68
N GLY A 345 1.87 13.91 -42.93
CA GLY A 345 1.76 12.49 -43.29
C GLY A 345 0.85 12.22 -44.47
N THR A 346 0.57 10.95 -44.72
CA THR A 346 -0.21 10.50 -45.88
C THR A 346 -1.26 9.47 -45.52
N ILE A 347 -2.43 9.54 -46.14
CA ILE A 347 -3.37 8.41 -46.17
C ILE A 347 -2.88 7.47 -47.28
N THR A 348 -2.34 6.31 -46.93
CA THR A 348 -1.73 5.37 -47.90
C THR A 348 -2.73 4.34 -48.40
N GLU A 349 -3.75 4.03 -47.61
CA GLU A 349 -4.82 3.09 -47.95
C GLU A 349 -6.13 3.68 -47.44
N ASP A 350 -7.06 3.95 -48.35
CA ASP A 350 -8.44 4.30 -48.02
C ASP A 350 -9.39 3.35 -48.73
N PHE A 351 -9.87 2.36 -47.97
CA PHE A 351 -10.87 1.41 -48.43
C PHE A 351 -12.25 1.69 -47.83
N SER A 352 -12.44 2.83 -47.15
CA SER A 352 -13.68 3.14 -46.45
C SER A 352 -14.90 3.11 -47.40
N ALA A 353 -16.02 2.59 -46.89
CA ALA A 353 -17.20 2.25 -47.67
C ALA A 353 -18.44 3.01 -47.15
N GLY A 354 -18.32 4.33 -46.97
CA GLY A 354 -19.46 5.20 -46.65
C GLY A 354 -19.16 6.33 -45.66
N ALA A 355 -18.03 6.28 -44.95
CA ALA A 355 -17.62 7.39 -44.09
C ALA A 355 -17.15 8.61 -44.89
N THR A 356 -17.34 9.80 -44.31
CA THR A 356 -16.78 11.04 -44.86
C THR A 356 -15.35 11.23 -44.37
N ILE A 357 -14.39 11.21 -45.29
CA ILE A 357 -12.97 11.44 -44.98
C ILE A 357 -12.60 12.88 -45.29
N VAL A 358 -12.30 13.66 -44.25
CA VAL A 358 -11.82 15.05 -44.38
C VAL A 358 -10.30 15.02 -44.34
N ASN A 359 -9.67 14.98 -45.51
CA ASN A 359 -8.22 14.96 -45.66
C ASN A 359 -7.65 16.39 -45.65
N GLN A 360 -7.01 16.76 -44.54
CA GLN A 360 -6.28 18.02 -44.32
C GLN A 360 -4.80 17.74 -44.01
N MET A 361 -4.28 16.62 -44.52
CA MET A 361 -2.89 16.23 -44.32
C MET A 361 -1.94 17.09 -45.16
N LEU A 362 -0.79 17.42 -44.59
CA LEU A 362 0.34 18.04 -45.29
C LEU A 362 1.32 16.95 -45.75
N ASN A 363 1.49 16.82 -47.06
CA ASN A 363 2.49 15.94 -47.69
C ASN A 363 3.01 16.51 -49.01
N ILE A 364 4.08 15.88 -49.53
CA ILE A 364 4.73 16.31 -50.78
C ILE A 364 3.73 16.39 -51.94
N GLY A 365 2.81 15.43 -52.06
CA GLY A 365 1.78 15.43 -53.12
C GLY A 365 0.87 16.66 -53.03
N THR A 366 0.26 16.89 -51.86
CA THR A 366 -0.63 18.05 -51.63
C THR A 366 0.06 19.39 -51.86
N ILE A 367 1.33 19.53 -51.46
CA ILE A 367 2.11 20.75 -51.71
C ILE A 367 2.39 20.90 -53.20
N THR A 368 2.83 19.82 -53.86
CA THR A 368 3.13 19.81 -55.29
C THR A 368 1.90 20.20 -56.11
N ASP A 369 0.76 19.57 -55.85
CA ASP A 369 -0.49 19.85 -56.56
C ASP A 369 -0.93 21.30 -56.38
N THR A 370 -0.80 21.85 -55.16
CA THR A 370 -1.17 23.24 -54.87
C THR A 370 -0.25 24.24 -55.58
N VAL A 371 1.06 24.00 -55.60
CA VAL A 371 2.04 24.88 -56.25
C VAL A 371 1.86 24.87 -57.77
N TRP A 372 1.79 23.69 -58.39
CA TRP A 372 1.67 23.58 -59.84
C TRP A 372 0.28 23.93 -60.38
N ALA A 373 -0.77 23.88 -59.55
CA ALA A 373 -2.08 24.41 -59.93
C ALA A 373 -2.05 25.94 -60.11
N TYR A 374 -1.21 26.64 -59.34
CA TYR A 374 -1.07 28.10 -59.43
C TYR A 374 -0.30 28.55 -60.69
N GLU A 375 0.63 27.73 -61.18
CA GLU A 375 1.41 28.05 -62.39
C GLU A 375 0.66 27.82 -63.72
N ARG A 376 -0.53 27.20 -63.69
CA ARG A 376 -1.37 26.95 -64.88
C ARG A 376 -2.49 27.98 -65.07
N VAL A 377 -2.56 28.99 -64.20
CA VAL A 377 -3.45 30.16 -64.29
C VAL A 377 -2.61 31.37 -64.67
#